data_AF-A0A3B8Z5P5-F1
#
_entry.id   AF-A0A3B8Z5P5-F1
#
_cell.length_a   1.000
_cell.length_b   1.000
_cell.length_c   1.000
_cell.angle_alpha   90.00
_cell.angle_beta   90.00
_cell.angle_gamma   90.00
#
_symmetry.space_group_name_H-M   'P 1'
#
loop_
_entity.id
_entity.type
_entity.pdbx_description
1 polymer ?
#
loop_
_entity_poly.entity_id
_entity_poly.type
_entity_poly.pdbx_seq_one_letter_code
_entity_poly.pdbx_strand_id
1 'polypeptide(L)'
;MSIKSDRWIKHMAEHERMIEPFEAQQVRKINGKKVISFGTSSYGYDARCASEFKIFTNVHTTSVVDPKDFDETSFVSVDEPFCIIPPNSFALARTIEYFRIPSDVLTVCLGKSTYAR
;
A
#
# COMPACT_ATOMS: atom_id res chain seq x y z
N MET A 1 -24.48 3.43 0.45
CA MET A 1 -23.20 2.87 0.94
C MET A 1 -22.70 3.74 2.08
N SER A 2 -22.41 3.16 3.24
CA SER A 2 -21.84 3.88 4.38
C SER A 2 -20.41 3.41 4.64
N ILE A 3 -19.60 4.27 5.28
CA ILE A 3 -18.25 3.89 5.72
C ILE A 3 -18.38 2.82 6.81
N LYS A 4 -17.65 1.71 6.64
CA LYS A 4 -17.68 0.58 7.57
C LYS A 4 -16.79 0.86 8.77
N SER A 5 -17.24 0.44 9.96
CA SER A 5 -16.48 0.59 11.20
C SER A 5 -15.41 -0.49 11.37
N ASP A 6 -14.47 -0.24 12.28
CA ASP A 6 -13.43 -1.18 12.69
C ASP A 6 -13.98 -2.58 13.06
N ARG A 7 -15.11 -2.66 13.76
CA ARG A 7 -15.76 -3.92 14.13
C ARG A 7 -16.17 -4.73 12.91
N TRP A 8 -16.71 -4.08 11.88
CA TRP A 8 -17.06 -4.75 10.62
C TRP A 8 -15.80 -5.21 9.89
N ILE A 9 -14.77 -4.35 9.81
CA ILE A 9 -13.50 -4.69 9.13
C ILE A 9 -12.85 -5.92 9.78
N LYS A 10 -12.79 -5.97 11.12
CA LYS A 10 -12.26 -7.12 11.89
C LYS A 10 -13.03 -8.39 11.59
N HIS A 11 -14.37 -8.32 11.66
CA HIS A 11 -15.21 -9.48 11.37
C HIS A 11 -14.96 -10.04 9.96
N MET A 12 -14.92 -9.17 8.95
CA MET A 12 -14.66 -9.57 7.55
C MET A 12 -13.25 -10.10 7.33
N ALA A 13 -12.25 -9.55 8.01
CA ALA A 13 -10.88 -10.07 7.93
C ALA A 13 -10.75 -11.47 8.55
N GLU A 14 -11.38 -11.70 9.71
CA GLU A 14 -11.32 -12.97 10.45
C GLU A 14 -12.13 -14.09 9.79
N HIS A 15 -13.34 -13.78 9.30
CA HIS A 15 -14.29 -14.81 8.84
C HIS A 15 -14.27 -14.98 7.31
N GLU A 16 -14.05 -13.90 6.56
CA GLU A 16 -14.09 -13.89 5.08
C GLU A 16 -12.70 -13.72 4.45
N ARG A 17 -11.63 -13.66 5.26
CA ARG A 17 -10.24 -13.43 4.82
C ARG A 17 -10.11 -12.21 3.90
N MET A 18 -10.89 -11.16 4.20
CA MET A 18 -10.93 -9.92 3.42
C MET A 18 -9.55 -9.25 3.32
N ILE A 19 -8.70 -9.40 4.35
CA ILE A 19 -7.35 -8.83 4.44
C ILE A 19 -6.41 -9.90 5.00
N GLU A 20 -5.25 -10.14 4.37
CA GLU A 20 -4.29 -11.16 4.82
C GLU A 20 -2.84 -10.79 4.45
N PRO A 21 -1.90 -10.70 5.40
CA PRO A 21 -2.07 -10.82 6.86
C PRO A 21 -2.89 -9.65 7.46
N PHE A 22 -3.62 -9.91 8.55
CA PHE A 22 -4.50 -8.92 9.20
C PHE A 22 -4.01 -8.51 10.58
N GLU A 23 -4.04 -7.20 10.85
CA GLU A 23 -3.71 -6.60 12.15
C GLU A 23 -4.96 -5.95 12.76
N ALA A 24 -5.53 -6.60 13.78
CA ALA A 24 -6.77 -6.16 14.42
C ALA A 24 -6.63 -4.84 15.19
N GLN A 25 -5.41 -4.42 15.51
CA GLN A 25 -5.13 -3.18 16.24
C GLN A 25 -4.13 -2.32 15.48
N GLN A 26 -4.10 -1.04 15.83
CA GLN A 26 -3.14 -0.13 15.25
C GLN A 26 -1.74 -0.36 15.85
N VAL A 27 -0.82 -0.85 15.03
CA VAL A 27 0.59 -1.05 15.41
C VAL A 27 1.33 0.27 15.20
N ARG A 28 2.02 0.76 16.25
CA ARG A 28 2.80 2.01 16.22
C ARG A 28 4.28 1.80 16.56
N LYS A 29 4.63 0.61 17.04
CA LYS A 29 6.00 0.24 17.40
C LYS A 29 6.28 -1.22 17.03
N ILE A 30 7.47 -1.48 16.53
CA ILE A 30 8.01 -2.84 16.33
C ILE A 30 9.35 -2.90 17.05
N ASN A 31 9.58 -3.93 17.87
CA ASN A 31 10.84 -4.10 18.64
C ASN A 31 11.26 -2.84 19.40
N GLY A 32 10.30 -2.16 20.02
CA GLY A 32 10.53 -0.91 20.78
C GLY A 32 10.74 0.35 19.93
N LYS A 33 10.94 0.24 18.61
CA LYS A 33 11.13 1.38 17.70
C LYS A 33 9.80 1.88 17.17
N LYS A 34 9.64 3.21 17.07
CA LYS A 34 8.49 3.83 16.43
C LYS A 34 8.49 3.51 14.93
N VAL A 35 7.31 3.25 14.38
CA VAL A 35 7.10 3.03 12.94
C VAL A 35 5.95 3.91 12.45
N ILE A 36 5.85 4.11 11.14
CA ILE A 36 4.62 4.63 10.55
C ILE A 36 3.51 3.61 10.84
N SER A 37 2.44 4.06 11.48
CA SER A 37 1.44 3.12 12.00
C SER A 37 0.72 2.36 10.90
N PHE A 38 0.31 1.12 11.19
CA PHE A 38 -0.48 0.27 10.30
C PHE A 38 -1.53 -0.54 11.07
N GLY A 39 -2.39 -1.25 10.36
CA GLY A 39 -3.47 -2.07 10.93
C GLY A 39 -4.80 -1.33 11.04
N THR A 40 -5.72 -1.90 11.82
CA THR A 40 -7.11 -1.40 11.87
C THR A 40 -7.22 -0.03 12.55
N SER A 41 -7.92 0.90 11.88
CA SER A 41 -8.32 2.22 12.36
C SER A 41 -9.84 2.27 12.58
N SER A 42 -10.38 3.34 13.18
CA SER A 42 -11.81 3.43 13.56
C SER A 42 -12.78 3.19 12.40
N TYR A 43 -12.40 3.60 11.18
CA TYR A 43 -13.23 3.53 9.97
C TYR A 43 -12.41 3.16 8.73
N GLY A 44 -11.35 2.37 8.90
CA GLY A 44 -10.47 2.01 7.81
C GLY A 44 -9.35 1.06 8.25
N TYR A 45 -8.46 0.76 7.32
CA TYR A 45 -7.30 -0.11 7.55
C TYR A 45 -6.06 0.52 6.93
N ASP A 46 -5.02 0.71 7.74
CA ASP A 46 -3.74 1.24 7.30
C ASP A 46 -2.87 0.09 6.76
N ALA A 47 -2.75 -0.05 5.44
CA ALA A 47 -1.93 -1.08 4.80
C ALA A 47 -0.42 -0.76 4.87
N ARG A 48 0.41 -1.81 4.78
CA ARG A 48 1.88 -1.70 4.79
C ARG A 48 2.44 -1.74 3.38
N CYS A 49 3.56 -1.05 3.18
CA CYS A 49 4.36 -1.13 1.95
C CYS A 49 5.32 -2.33 2.03
N ALA A 50 5.41 -3.14 0.98
CA ALA A 50 6.42 -4.20 0.86
C ALA A 50 7.81 -3.64 0.52
N SER A 51 8.85 -4.48 0.57
CA SER A 51 10.24 -4.10 0.26
C SER A 51 10.55 -4.05 -1.24
N GLU A 52 9.65 -4.57 -2.07
CA GLU A 52 9.80 -4.61 -3.53
C GLU A 52 9.29 -3.30 -4.16
N PHE A 53 10.19 -2.57 -4.81
CA PHE A 53 9.93 -1.30 -5.48
C PHE A 53 10.31 -1.36 -6.96
N LYS A 54 9.54 -0.66 -7.79
CA LYS A 54 9.90 -0.32 -9.18
C LYS A 54 10.03 1.19 -9.29
N ILE A 55 11.26 1.69 -9.38
CA ILE A 55 11.55 3.13 -9.44
C ILE A 55 11.60 3.57 -10.90
N PHE A 56 10.81 4.58 -11.27
CA PHE A 56 10.79 5.08 -12.64
C PHE A 56 12.13 5.73 -13.01
N THR A 57 12.63 5.40 -14.21
CA THR A 57 13.83 5.98 -14.81
C THR A 57 13.57 6.41 -16.25
N ASN A 58 14.06 7.60 -16.61
CA ASN A 58 13.91 8.12 -17.97
C ASN A 58 15.11 7.79 -18.88
N VAL A 59 16.08 7.00 -18.39
CA VAL A 59 17.33 6.68 -19.11
C VAL A 59 17.08 5.84 -20.37
N HIS A 60 16.07 4.97 -20.34
CA HIS A 60 15.76 4.02 -21.42
C HIS A 60 14.44 4.29 -22.13
N THR A 61 13.56 5.13 -21.58
CA THR A 61 12.30 5.50 -22.20
C THR A 61 12.51 6.33 -23.45
N THR A 62 11.97 5.87 -24.58
CA THR A 62 11.70 6.67 -25.77
C THR A 62 10.59 7.68 -25.48
N SER A 63 10.91 8.77 -24.77
CA SER A 63 10.14 10.02 -24.53
C SER A 63 8.67 9.99 -24.11
N VAL A 64 7.95 8.86 -24.19
CA VAL A 64 6.51 8.73 -23.98
C VAL A 64 6.22 7.47 -23.18
N VAL A 65 5.50 7.62 -22.08
CA VAL A 65 4.94 6.50 -21.32
C VAL A 65 3.62 6.09 -21.98
N ASP A 66 3.51 4.83 -22.42
CA ASP A 66 2.25 4.27 -22.93
C ASP A 66 1.56 3.40 -21.85
N PRO A 67 0.45 3.85 -21.24
CA PRO A 67 -0.26 3.06 -20.25
C PRO A 67 -0.90 1.77 -20.78
N LYS A 68 -1.03 1.61 -22.12
CA LYS A 68 -1.55 0.40 -22.74
C LYS A 68 -0.48 -0.66 -23.00
N ASP A 69 0.79 -0.25 -23.05
CA ASP A 69 1.93 -1.12 -23.28
C ASP A 69 3.00 -0.84 -22.21
N PHE A 70 2.87 -1.53 -21.06
CA PHE A 70 3.72 -1.28 -19.90
C PHE A 70 5.16 -1.73 -20.16
N ASP A 71 6.06 -0.77 -20.29
CA ASP A 71 7.49 -1.02 -20.50
C ASP A 71 8.24 -1.22 -19.17
N GLU A 72 8.60 -2.46 -18.88
CA GLU A 72 9.40 -2.84 -17.71
C GLU A 72 10.80 -2.20 -17.70
N THR A 73 11.36 -1.83 -18.85
CA THR A 73 12.70 -1.21 -18.95
C THR A 73 12.72 0.24 -18.48
N SER A 74 11.54 0.86 -18.36
CA SER A 74 11.33 2.18 -17.75
C SER A 74 11.47 2.18 -16.23
N PHE A 75 11.74 1.03 -15.60
CA PHE A 75 11.83 0.87 -14.16
C PHE A 75 13.10 0.14 -13.71
N VAL A 76 13.66 0.60 -12.59
CA VAL A 76 14.68 -0.13 -11.84
C VAL A 76 13.98 -0.87 -10.70
N SER A 77 14.12 -2.19 -10.67
CA SER A 77 13.59 -3.02 -9.59
C SER A 77 14.57 -3.07 -8.41
N VAL A 78 14.07 -2.84 -7.21
CA VAL A 78 14.84 -2.83 -5.96
C VAL A 78 14.07 -3.62 -4.90
N ASP A 79 14.75 -4.50 -4.16
CA ASP A 79 14.19 -5.18 -2.99
C ASP A 79 15.00 -4.77 -1.75
N GLU A 80 14.52 -3.74 -1.06
CA GLU A 80 15.22 -3.10 0.06
C GLU A 80 14.24 -2.68 1.17
N PRO A 81 14.69 -2.53 2.43
CA PRO A 81 13.81 -2.12 3.52
C PRO A 81 13.29 -0.68 3.41
N PHE A 82 13.81 0.12 2.47
CA PHE A 82 13.34 1.47 2.16
C PHE A 82 13.56 1.78 0.67
N CYS A 83 12.86 2.80 0.16
CA CYS A 83 13.01 3.28 -1.21
C CYS A 83 13.34 4.77 -1.21
N ILE A 84 14.34 5.16 -2.01
CA ILE A 84 14.64 6.57 -2.29
C ILE A 84 13.99 6.92 -3.63
N ILE A 85 12.97 7.77 -3.61
CA ILE A 85 12.31 8.26 -4.83
C ILE A 85 13.07 9.49 -5.32
N PRO A 86 13.56 9.51 -6.58
CA PRO A 86 14.22 10.69 -7.15
C PRO A 86 13.29 11.91 -7.15
N PRO A 87 13.83 13.14 -7.00
CA PRO A 87 13.03 14.35 -7.08
C PRO A 87 12.20 14.40 -8.36
N ASN A 88 10.93 14.80 -8.24
CA ASN A 88 10.00 14.92 -9.36
C ASN A 88 9.78 13.61 -10.17
N SER A 89 10.06 12.46 -9.58
CA SER A 89 9.78 11.13 -10.13
C SER A 89 8.74 10.37 -9.29
N PHE A 90 8.52 9.09 -9.58
CA PHE A 90 7.63 8.20 -8.83
C PHE A 90 8.19 6.78 -8.74
N ALA A 91 7.60 5.99 -7.85
CA ALA A 91 7.90 4.57 -7.71
C ALA A 91 6.59 3.78 -7.52
N LEU A 92 6.60 2.53 -7.95
CA LEU A 92 5.54 1.56 -7.68
C LEU A 92 6.01 0.63 -6.57
N ALA A 93 5.06 0.21 -5.74
CA ALA A 93 5.24 -0.82 -4.73
C ALA A 93 3.93 -1.61 -4.60
N ARG A 94 3.97 -2.69 -3.84
CA ARG A 94 2.77 -3.45 -3.47
C ARG A 94 2.51 -3.38 -1.97
N THR A 95 1.28 -3.65 -1.57
CA THR A 95 0.96 -3.88 -0.16
C THR A 95 1.55 -5.19 0.33
N ILE A 96 1.85 -5.27 1.63
CA ILE A 96 2.12 -6.56 2.29
C ILE A 96 0.81 -7.37 2.35
N GLU A 97 -0.29 -6.69 2.64
CA GLU A 97 -1.62 -7.29 2.70
C GLU A 97 -2.17 -7.60 1.31
N TYR A 98 -2.75 -8.79 1.19
CA TYR A 98 -3.60 -9.21 0.09
C TYR A 98 -5.07 -8.94 0.45
N PHE A 99 -5.82 -8.34 -0.47
CA PHE A 99 -7.20 -7.94 -0.26
C PHE A 99 -8.16 -8.79 -1.10
N ARG A 100 -9.20 -9.33 -0.46
CA ARG A 100 -10.31 -10.04 -1.10
C ARG A 100 -11.59 -9.26 -0.85
N ILE A 101 -11.88 -8.31 -1.73
CA ILE A 101 -13.00 -7.37 -1.54
C ILE A 101 -14.32 -8.07 -1.89
N PRO A 102 -15.31 -8.11 -0.96
CA PRO A 102 -16.64 -8.65 -1.24
C PRO A 102 -17.33 -7.89 -2.38
N SER A 103 -18.21 -8.57 -3.12
CA SER A 103 -18.89 -8.00 -4.30
C SER A 103 -19.80 -6.79 -3.98
N ASP A 104 -20.23 -6.64 -2.74
CA ASP A 104 -21.08 -5.53 -2.26
C ASP A 104 -20.26 -4.39 -1.62
N VAL A 105 -18.93 -4.41 -1.75
CA VAL A 105 -18.02 -3.45 -1.11
C VAL A 105 -17.15 -2.74 -2.15
N LEU A 106 -17.02 -1.42 -1.97
CA LEU A 106 -16.07 -0.59 -2.69
C LEU A 106 -15.11 0.07 -1.69
N THR A 107 -13.82 0.09 -2.01
CA THR A 107 -12.77 0.69 -1.16
C THR A 107 -12.16 1.92 -1.80
N VAL A 108 -11.75 2.89 -0.98
CA VAL A 108 -10.98 4.07 -1.40
C VAL A 108 -9.69 4.09 -0.59
N CYS A 109 -8.55 4.32 -1.25
CA CYS A 109 -7.24 4.42 -0.60
C CYS A 109 -6.79 5.88 -0.55
N LEU A 110 -6.33 6.33 0.62
CA LEU A 110 -5.83 7.69 0.84
C LEU A 110 -4.44 7.62 1.48
N GLY A 111 -3.56 8.54 1.07
CA GLY A 111 -2.22 8.66 1.62
C GLY A 111 -2.23 9.07 3.10
N LYS A 112 -1.27 8.55 3.87
CA LYS A 112 -1.08 8.98 5.27
C LYS A 112 -0.41 10.35 5.32
N SER A 113 -0.82 11.18 6.27
CA SER A 113 -0.29 12.54 6.46
C SER A 113 1.24 12.59 6.64
N THR A 114 1.86 11.53 7.15
CA THR A 114 3.33 11.45 7.26
C THR A 114 4.04 11.55 5.91
N TYR A 115 3.45 11.02 4.83
CA TYR A 115 4.00 11.07 3.48
C TYR A 115 3.52 12.29 2.68
N ALA A 116 2.32 12.81 2.99
CA ALA A 116 1.72 13.92 2.24
C ALA A 116 2.21 15.32 2.65
N ARG A 117 2.83 15.44 3.83
CA ARG A 117 3.26 16.72 4.43
C ARG A 117 4.60 17.21 3.93
#